data_AF-A0A2M7MMH2-F1
#
_entry.id   AF-A0A2M7MMH2-F1
#
_cell.length_a   1.000
_cell.length_b   1.000
_cell.length_c   1.000
_cell.angle_alpha   90.00
_cell.angle_beta   90.00
_cell.angle_gamma   90.00
#
_symmetry.space_group_name_H-M   'P 1'
#
loop_
_entity.id
_entity.type
_entity.pdbx_description
1 polymer ?
#
loop_
_entity_poly.entity_id
_entity_poly.type
_entity_poly.pdbx_seq_one_letter_code
_entity_poly.pdbx_strand_id
1 'polypeptide(L)'
;MEQNTNEYGKIFSLSDVVHLFGEVKTSFPVNSKELLTLCSKTDSVIMFGVENATLFIAGKGRNVLQPVGGTLFPEFIMRVFQILKVEELLKLGNSEITEIELRDEVLDLKNGEFILELGTPCPPYCD
;
A
#
# COMPACT_ATOMS: atom_id res chain seq x y z
N MET A 1 27.90 12.65 -4.86
CA MET A 1 26.79 13.12 -4.00
C MET A 1 25.61 12.23 -4.32
N GLU A 2 25.54 11.05 -3.71
CA GLU A 2 24.41 10.13 -3.86
C GLU A 2 23.26 10.68 -3.01
N GLN A 3 22.22 11.19 -3.67
CA GLN A 3 20.96 11.45 -3.00
C GLN A 3 20.30 10.09 -2.75
N ASN A 4 20.47 9.56 -1.53
CA ASN A 4 19.62 8.49 -1.01
C ASN A 4 18.22 9.06 -0.77
N THR A 5 17.41 9.12 -1.81
CA THR A 5 15.97 9.30 -1.69
C THR A 5 15.38 7.93 -1.35
N ASN A 6 15.05 7.71 -0.08
CA ASN A 6 14.24 6.58 0.37
C ASN A 6 12.84 6.69 -0.26
N GLU A 7 12.70 6.29 -1.53
CA GLU A 7 11.42 6.18 -2.20
C GLU A 7 10.71 4.93 -1.70
N TYR A 8 9.73 5.09 -0.81
CA TYR A 8 8.88 4.00 -0.35
C TYR A 8 7.81 3.71 -1.41
N GLY A 9 8.12 2.76 -2.29
CA GLY A 9 7.23 2.30 -3.34
C GLY A 9 7.73 2.61 -4.75
N LYS A 10 7.61 1.62 -5.64
CA LYS A 10 7.90 1.75 -7.06
C LYS A 10 6.77 1.17 -7.90
N ILE A 11 6.39 1.89 -8.96
CA ILE A 11 5.34 1.47 -9.89
C ILE A 11 5.95 0.65 -11.02
N PHE A 12 5.32 -0.47 -11.32
CA PHE A 12 5.64 -1.41 -12.39
C PHE A 12 4.42 -1.62 -13.28
N SER A 13 4.63 -2.06 -14.52
CA SER A 13 3.56 -2.59 -15.35
C SER A 13 3.26 -4.03 -14.95
N LEU A 14 2.01 -4.48 -15.14
CA LEU A 14 1.58 -5.84 -14.77
C LEU A 14 2.44 -6.94 -15.41
N SER A 15 2.89 -6.74 -16.65
CA SER A 15 3.78 -7.67 -17.35
C SER A 15 5.15 -7.84 -16.69
N ASP A 16 5.63 -6.81 -15.97
CA ASP A 16 6.92 -6.86 -15.29
C ASP A 16 6.83 -7.63 -13.95
N VAL A 17 5.67 -7.60 -13.29
CA VAL A 17 5.51 -8.05 -11.89
C VAL A 17 5.33 -9.56 -11.77
N VAL A 18 4.59 -10.21 -12.68
CA VAL A 18 4.32 -11.66 -12.59
C VAL A 18 5.62 -12.48 -12.51
N HIS A 19 6.68 -12.02 -13.17
CA HIS A 19 7.98 -12.68 -13.14
C HIS A 19 8.78 -12.38 -11.87
N LEU A 20 8.50 -11.27 -11.19
CA LEU A 20 9.32 -10.75 -10.10
C LEU A 20 8.79 -11.13 -8.71
N PHE A 21 7.46 -11.23 -8.53
CA PHE A 21 6.86 -11.26 -7.19
C PHE A 21 5.92 -12.46 -6.92
N GLY A 22 5.73 -13.34 -7.90
CA GLY A 22 4.91 -14.56 -7.74
C GLY A 22 3.41 -14.31 -7.88
N GLU A 23 2.59 -15.30 -7.51
CA GLU A 23 1.13 -15.27 -7.67
C GLU A 23 0.42 -14.56 -6.51
N VAL A 24 -0.75 -13.97 -6.80
CA VAL A 24 -1.62 -13.33 -5.80
C VAL A 24 -2.34 -14.40 -4.98
N LYS A 25 -2.22 -14.35 -3.65
CA LYS A 25 -2.93 -15.27 -2.74
C LYS A 25 -4.27 -14.71 -2.31
N THR A 26 -4.35 -13.41 -2.07
CA THR A 26 -5.56 -12.74 -1.61
C THR A 26 -5.58 -11.32 -2.15
N SER A 27 -6.77 -10.81 -2.47
CA SER A 27 -6.97 -9.45 -2.95
C SER A 27 -8.11 -8.80 -2.18
N PHE A 28 -7.88 -7.57 -1.71
CA PHE A 28 -8.87 -6.75 -1.02
C PHE A 28 -9.23 -5.56 -1.92
N PRO A 29 -10.43 -5.56 -2.55
CA PRO A 29 -10.83 -4.45 -3.40
C PRO A 29 -11.17 -3.22 -2.54
N VAL A 30 -10.59 -2.08 -2.91
CA VAL A 30 -10.86 -0.77 -2.30
C VAL A 30 -11.26 0.20 -3.41
N ASN A 31 -12.29 1.02 -3.17
CA ASN A 31 -12.65 2.06 -4.13
C ASN A 31 -11.52 3.10 -4.23
N SER A 32 -11.07 3.41 -5.44
CA SER A 32 -9.94 4.32 -5.68
C SER A 32 -10.20 5.74 -5.16
N LYS A 33 -11.44 6.23 -5.20
CA LYS A 33 -11.79 7.55 -4.65
C LYS A 33 -11.78 7.53 -3.11
N GLU A 34 -12.22 6.43 -2.51
CA GLU A 34 -12.11 6.22 -1.07
C GLU A 34 -10.65 6.16 -0.64
N LEU A 35 -9.80 5.41 -1.36
CA LEU A 35 -8.37 5.32 -1.08
C LEU A 35 -7.70 6.69 -1.16
N LEU A 36 -8.03 7.51 -2.17
CA LEU A 36 -7.55 8.88 -2.27
C LEU A 36 -8.02 9.74 -1.08
N THR A 37 -9.26 9.53 -0.61
CA THR A 37 -9.80 10.20 0.58
C THR A 37 -9.10 9.76 1.86
N LEU A 38 -8.59 8.52 1.94
CA LEU A 38 -7.77 8.07 3.07
C LEU A 38 -6.37 8.68 3.02
N CYS A 39 -5.78 8.78 1.83
CA CYS A 39 -4.48 9.44 1.65
C CYS A 39 -4.53 10.90 2.11
N SER A 40 -5.62 11.63 1.86
CA SER A 40 -5.75 13.03 2.30
C SER A 40 -5.94 13.22 3.82
N LYS A 41 -6.11 12.13 4.59
CA LYS A 41 -6.23 12.17 6.07
C LYS A 41 -4.90 12.01 6.80
N THR A 42 -3.79 11.86 6.08
CA THR A 42 -2.48 11.64 6.68
C THR A 42 -1.38 12.30 5.86
N ASP A 43 -0.21 12.45 6.45
CA ASP A 43 0.90 13.19 5.87
C ASP A 43 1.98 12.23 5.33
N SER A 44 2.41 12.49 4.10
CA SER A 44 3.56 11.86 3.40
C SER A 44 3.45 10.35 3.10
N VAL A 45 2.92 9.55 4.02
CA VAL A 45 2.90 8.08 3.92
C VAL A 45 1.57 7.48 4.31
N ILE A 46 1.25 6.33 3.70
CA ILE A 46 0.11 5.49 4.04
C ILE A 46 0.58 4.04 4.16
N MET A 47 -0.05 3.28 5.05
CA MET A 47 0.34 1.94 5.44
C MET A 47 -0.80 0.96 5.22
N PHE A 48 -0.48 -0.23 4.75
CA PHE A 48 -1.43 -1.32 4.55
C PHE A 48 -0.95 -2.57 5.27
N GLY A 49 -1.85 -3.29 5.89
CA GLY A 49 -1.58 -4.59 6.50
C GLY A 49 -2.81 -5.45 6.49
N VAL A 50 -2.64 -6.77 6.53
CA VAL A 50 -3.75 -7.72 6.60
C VAL A 50 -3.55 -8.62 7.81
N GLU A 51 -4.55 -8.69 8.68
CA GLU A 51 -4.58 -9.61 9.82
C GLU A 51 -5.95 -10.25 9.92
N ASN A 52 -6.02 -11.56 10.14
CA ASN A 52 -7.29 -12.29 10.30
C ASN A 52 -8.30 -11.98 9.18
N ALA A 53 -7.83 -11.97 7.92
CA ALA A 53 -8.61 -11.62 6.72
C ALA A 53 -9.26 -10.22 6.74
N THR A 54 -8.73 -9.30 7.56
CA THR A 54 -9.15 -7.90 7.63
C THR A 54 -8.04 -7.02 7.11
N LEU A 55 -8.36 -6.16 6.14
CA LEU A 55 -7.48 -5.12 5.66
C LEU A 55 -7.47 -3.95 6.65
N PHE A 56 -6.27 -3.61 7.12
CA PHE A 56 -6.00 -2.41 7.89
C PHE A 56 -5.28 -1.38 7.03
N ILE A 57 -5.76 -0.14 7.09
CA ILE A 57 -5.13 1.01 6.45
C ILE A 57 -4.83 2.02 7.55
N ALA A 58 -3.59 2.47 7.64
CA ALA A 58 -3.14 3.43 8.63
C ALA A 58 -2.33 4.54 7.99
N GLY A 59 -2.33 5.71 8.63
CA GLY A 59 -1.45 6.81 8.27
C GLY A 59 -0.14 6.79 9.06
N LYS A 60 0.59 7.91 8.99
CA LYS A 60 1.79 8.16 9.77
C LYS A 60 1.60 7.83 11.25
N GLY A 61 2.61 7.20 11.86
CA GLY A 61 2.56 6.80 13.27
C GLY A 61 1.59 5.66 13.56
N ARG A 62 1.20 4.87 12.55
CA ARG A 62 0.24 3.76 12.66
C ARG A 62 -1.15 4.20 13.13
N ASN A 63 -1.54 5.44 12.84
CA ASN A 63 -2.88 5.95 13.13
C ASN A 63 -3.90 5.28 12.19
N VAL A 64 -4.75 4.41 12.74
CA VAL A 64 -5.70 3.61 11.95
C VAL A 64 -6.73 4.52 11.27
N LEU A 65 -6.83 4.38 9.96
CA LEU A 65 -7.83 5.04 9.11
C LEU A 65 -8.96 4.08 8.73
N GLN A 66 -8.64 2.79 8.59
CA GLN A 66 -9.58 1.71 8.30
C GLN A 66 -9.15 0.39 8.97
N PRO A 67 -10.08 -0.40 9.53
CA PRO A 67 -11.47 -0.02 9.83
C PRO A 67 -11.54 1.11 10.87
N VAL A 68 -12.61 1.90 10.83
CA VAL A 68 -12.82 2.98 11.80
C VAL A 68 -12.91 2.39 13.21
N GLY A 69 -12.08 2.90 14.13
CA GLY A 69 -11.98 2.38 15.50
C GLY A 69 -11.14 1.11 15.64
N GLY A 70 -10.48 0.65 14.56
CA GLY A 70 -9.52 -0.45 14.63
C GLY A 70 -8.32 -0.12 15.51
N THR A 71 -7.70 -1.15 16.08
CA THR A 71 -6.49 -1.04 16.90
C THR A 71 -5.42 -1.95 16.32
N LEU A 72 -4.17 -1.49 16.28
CA LEU A 72 -3.03 -2.28 15.80
C LEU A 72 -2.15 -2.67 16.98
N PHE A 73 -1.80 -3.94 17.06
CA PHE A 73 -0.78 -4.39 18.00
C PHE A 73 0.60 -3.89 17.57
N PRO A 74 1.54 -3.66 18.50
CA PRO A 74 2.90 -3.19 18.17
C PRO A 74 3.66 -4.08 17.19
N GLU A 75 3.45 -5.39 17.27
CA GLU A 75 4.09 -6.44 16.44
C GLU A 75 3.47 -6.58 15.05
N PHE A 76 2.31 -5.98 14.80
CA PHE A 76 1.60 -6.12 13.54
C PHE A 76 2.36 -5.41 12.40
N ILE A 77 2.82 -6.15 11.41
CA ILE A 77 3.65 -5.59 10.33
C ILE A 77 2.76 -5.05 9.21
N MET A 78 2.99 -3.79 8.84
CA MET A 78 2.37 -3.12 7.71
C MET A 78 3.43 -2.78 6.65
N ARG A 79 2.99 -2.54 5.41
CA ARG A 79 3.80 -2.00 4.31
C ARG A 79 3.50 -0.52 4.13
N VAL A 80 4.56 0.28 4.17
CA VAL A 80 4.54 1.74 4.04
C VAL A 80 4.78 2.14 2.59
N PHE A 81 3.95 3.03 2.08
CA PHE A 81 4.08 3.65 0.76
C PHE A 81 3.99 5.17 0.88
N GLN A 82 4.71 5.88 0.02
CA GLN A 82 4.53 7.32 -0.12
C GLN A 82 3.18 7.64 -0.77
N ILE A 83 2.45 8.62 -0.22
CA ILE A 83 1.16 9.05 -0.78
C ILE A 83 1.31 9.46 -2.24
N LEU A 84 2.37 10.19 -2.60
CA LEU A 84 2.59 10.62 -3.98
C LEU A 84 2.68 9.45 -4.96
N LYS A 85 3.26 8.31 -4.54
CA LYS A 85 3.32 7.09 -5.37
C LYS A 85 1.96 6.40 -5.47
N VAL A 86 1.17 6.43 -4.39
CA VAL A 86 -0.21 5.92 -4.42
C VAL A 86 -1.06 6.78 -5.35
N GLU A 87 -0.99 8.11 -5.26
CA GLU A 87 -1.69 9.03 -6.16
C GLU A 87 -1.26 8.87 -7.62
N GLU A 88 0.04 8.69 -7.86
CA GLU A 88 0.59 8.40 -9.19
C GLU A 88 0.02 7.08 -9.74
N LEU A 89 0.00 6.01 -8.94
CA LEU A 89 -0.61 4.73 -9.31
C LEU A 89 -2.08 4.90 -9.70
N LEU A 90 -2.88 5.58 -8.87
CA LEU A 90 -4.31 5.79 -9.12
C LEU A 90 -4.55 6.58 -10.41
N LYS A 91 -3.70 7.56 -10.70
CA LYS A 91 -3.77 8.36 -11.93
C LYS A 91 -3.39 7.54 -13.16
N LEU A 92 -2.35 6.71 -13.07
CA LEU A 92 -1.88 5.88 -14.17
C LEU A 92 -2.87 4.75 -14.50
N GLY A 93 -3.34 4.03 -13.47
CA GLY A 93 -4.25 2.92 -13.64
C GLY A 93 -5.69 3.34 -13.99
N ASN A 94 -6.13 4.50 -13.50
CA ASN A 94 -7.45 5.09 -13.78
C ASN A 94 -8.62 4.10 -13.61
N SER A 95 -8.47 3.11 -12.74
CA SER A 95 -9.49 2.13 -12.39
C SER A 95 -10.29 2.62 -11.18
N GLU A 96 -11.61 2.38 -11.18
CA GLU A 96 -12.47 2.68 -10.04
C GLU A 96 -12.14 1.85 -8.79
N ILE A 97 -11.52 0.68 -8.99
CA ILE A 97 -11.11 -0.23 -7.94
C ILE A 97 -9.59 -0.35 -7.94
N THR A 98 -9.02 -0.23 -6.75
CA THR A 98 -7.63 -0.57 -6.43
C THR A 98 -7.63 -1.86 -5.63
N GLU A 99 -6.88 -2.85 -6.08
CA GLU A 99 -6.72 -4.12 -5.38
C GLU A 99 -5.51 -4.02 -4.46
N ILE A 100 -5.71 -4.31 -3.17
CA ILE A 100 -4.61 -4.53 -2.24
C ILE A 100 -4.31 -6.02 -2.27
N GLU A 101 -3.24 -6.41 -2.98
CA GLU A 101 -2.90 -7.81 -3.21
C GLU A 101 -1.89 -8.27 -2.16
N LEU A 102 -2.17 -9.41 -1.53
CA LEU A 102 -1.25 -10.13 -0.68
C LEU A 102 -0.66 -11.29 -1.47
N ARG A 103 0.65 -11.25 -1.67
CA ARG A 103 1.50 -12.36 -2.11
C ARG A 103 2.19 -12.95 -0.88
N ASP A 104 3.07 -13.94 -1.05
CA ASP A 104 3.74 -14.67 0.06
C ASP A 104 4.07 -13.80 1.28
N GLU A 105 4.98 -12.83 1.14
CA GLU A 105 5.37 -11.91 2.22
C GLU A 105 5.29 -10.43 1.78
N VAL A 106 4.64 -10.18 0.65
CA VAL A 106 4.59 -8.87 -0.01
C VAL A 106 3.14 -8.44 -0.12
N LEU A 107 2.89 -7.19 0.23
CA LEU A 107 1.61 -6.54 0.01
C LEU A 107 1.85 -5.43 -1.01
N ASP A 108 1.10 -5.47 -2.09
CA ASP A 108 1.17 -4.55 -3.21
C ASP A 108 -0.17 -3.87 -3.47
N LEU A 109 -0.13 -2.78 -4.25
CA LEU A 109 -1.33 -2.06 -4.68
C LEU A 109 -1.41 -2.12 -6.20
N LYS A 110 -2.49 -2.69 -6.73
CA LYS A 110 -2.75 -2.76 -8.16
C LYS A 110 -3.91 -1.88 -8.56
N ASN A 111 -3.72 -1.08 -9.61
CA ASN A 111 -4.77 -0.29 -10.24
C ASN A 111 -4.65 -0.41 -11.76
N GLY A 112 -5.65 -0.99 -12.41
CA GLY A 112 -5.59 -1.27 -13.84
C GLY A 112 -4.42 -2.21 -14.20
N GLU A 113 -3.55 -1.77 -15.10
CA GLU A 113 -2.36 -2.51 -15.55
C GLU A 113 -1.08 -2.13 -14.77
N PHE A 114 -1.20 -1.37 -13.68
CA PHE A 114 -0.06 -0.90 -12.89
C PHE A 114 -0.10 -1.45 -11.49
N ILE A 115 1.08 -1.70 -10.93
CA ILE A 115 1.26 -2.21 -9.59
C ILE A 115 2.32 -1.37 -8.86
N LEU A 116 1.99 -0.92 -7.67
CA LEU A 116 2.91 -0.29 -6.73
C LEU A 116 3.42 -1.34 -5.74
N GLU A 117 4.72 -1.58 -5.81
CA GLU A 117 5.45 -2.60 -5.06
C GLU A 117 6.58 -1.97 -4.23
N LEU A 118 7.32 -2.80 -3.48
CA LEU A 118 8.49 -2.38 -2.68
C LEU A 118 8.15 -1.41 -1.54
N GLY A 119 6.98 -1.61 -0.92
CA GLY A 119 6.64 -0.95 0.34
C GLY A 119 7.59 -1.38 1.46
N THR A 120 7.92 -0.46 2.36
CA THR A 120 8.85 -0.75 3.47
C THR A 120 8.12 -1.31 4.69
N PRO A 121 8.67 -2.29 5.43
CA PRO A 121 8.05 -2.79 6.66
C PRO A 121 7.97 -1.75 7.79
N CYS A 122 6.80 -1.64 8.42
CA CYS A 122 6.58 -0.94 9.69
C CYS A 122 5.92 -1.90 10.70
N PRO A 123 6.52 -2.16 11.88
CA PRO A 123 7.83 -1.67 12.37
C PRO A 123 9.05 -2.28 11.65
N PRO A 124 10.26 -1.67 11.76
CA PRO A 124 10.58 -0.47 12.56
C PRO A 124 10.42 0.87 11.81
N TYR A 125 10.23 0.87 10.49
CA TYR A 125 10.22 2.09 9.68
C TYR A 125 8.79 2.60 9.49
N CYS A 126 8.31 3.40 10.45
CA CYS A 126 6.92 3.85 10.54
C CYS A 126 6.72 5.36 10.30
N ASP A 127 7.74 6.04 9.79
CA ASP A 127 7.80 7.51 9.65
C ASP A 127 7.71 8.01 8.21
#